data_AF-A0A9D6IIY5-F1
#
_entry.id   AF-A0A9D6IIY5-F1
#
_cell.length_a   1.000
_cell.length_b   1.000
_cell.length_c   1.000
_cell.angle_alpha   90.00
_cell.angle_beta   90.00
_cell.angle_gamma   90.00
#
_symmetry.space_group_name_H-M   'P 1'
#
loop_
_entity.id
_entity.type
_entity.pdbx_description
1 polymer ?
#
loop_
_entity_poly.entity_id
_entity_poly.type
_entity_poly.pdbx_seq_one_letter_code
_entity_poly.pdbx_strand_id
1 'polypeptide(L)'
;MACVGRWAAARWIAFFLVAFLAAPRVTAQAREPGKWIDLAGYRTVESAITTTIKKTSASSTDSPGYLGVLVEAADRASLRVTEVVANSPASRSGLKIGDQILRMDGRHGLTPELFRTLLQTRNAGDQVKLHIRRGESVKDVTATLTATSRALRLGQKRARMGVFVDDTAPGDGAPVKYVFPNSPAAKAGLKPGDVILKLNNVSLGETLRYGDALHEYKPGDSVKVMVQGQAGGKPREMTLTLIGETVPVFPGKGSPGTGSWDTRFNTTWKKNTFRLAVVGIEFSDVKRNAAITTKNWAEAIFSVNTYTKQSVTGQKTFGSLHDYYLEQSFKKLKVLGKCFDFVTVAKKRFEYATAFGQGKTAVLGEALTKLYARDGKDALKGYDGIFFIYAGDRAKTNRGGLFWPHKGYFFHQGKRWNYFIVPEGGERMTDNSVICHEFGHMLGLPDLYARPENPGSEGAGLWCAMSNQTGGGRPQHFSAWSKERLGWITPALIDPTIKQKLILAPIQASPKECYKILARPDGSEYFLLENRQRKGFDQSLPGEGMLIWRVVGNRPILEESHGIQGPAGPRVFLDAVPFPSPANNAFTPYTTPSSRAQLGGGLPVHITNIRRLRDGRIAFQIGYEYY
;
A
#
# COMPACT_ATOMS: atom_id res chain seq x y z
N MET A 1 30.37 -81.43 23.99
CA MET A 1 29.55 -82.59 23.58
C MET A 1 29.25 -82.48 22.09
N ALA A 2 29.35 -83.61 21.41
CA ALA A 2 29.38 -83.78 19.97
C ALA A 2 27.98 -83.71 19.29
N CYS A 3 28.03 -83.92 17.97
CA CYS A 3 26.97 -84.28 17.01
C CYS A 3 26.43 -83.11 16.17
N VAL A 4 26.91 -82.90 14.92
CA VAL A 4 26.84 -83.75 13.70
C VAL A 4 25.44 -83.78 13.09
N GLY A 5 25.33 -83.29 11.86
CA GLY A 5 24.13 -83.42 11.03
C GLY A 5 24.20 -82.60 9.73
N ARG A 6 25.19 -82.87 8.88
CA ARG A 6 25.34 -82.35 7.50
C ARG A 6 24.34 -83.03 6.56
N TRP A 7 23.77 -82.29 5.61
CA TRP A 7 23.60 -82.60 4.17
C TRP A 7 23.48 -81.24 3.44
N ALA A 8 24.50 -80.65 2.82
CA ALA A 8 25.30 -81.00 1.63
C ALA A 8 24.58 -80.70 0.29
N ALA A 9 24.87 -79.50 -0.27
CA ALA A 9 25.10 -79.19 -1.70
C ALA A 9 25.14 -77.64 -1.86
N ALA A 10 25.79 -76.99 -2.82
CA ALA A 10 26.97 -77.24 -3.64
C ALA A 10 27.37 -75.88 -4.25
N ARG A 11 28.50 -75.33 -3.79
CA ARG A 11 29.56 -74.58 -4.49
C ARG A 11 29.31 -73.93 -5.89
N TRP A 12 29.59 -72.61 -5.90
CA TRP A 12 30.22 -71.71 -6.92
C TRP A 12 29.40 -71.02 -8.04
N ILE A 13 29.53 -69.68 -8.02
CA ILE A 13 29.64 -68.69 -9.12
C ILE A 13 28.47 -68.59 -10.10
N ALA A 14 27.76 -67.46 -10.07
CA ALA A 14 27.62 -66.56 -11.22
C ALA A 14 26.64 -65.40 -10.94
N PHE A 15 27.06 -64.19 -11.29
CA PHE A 15 26.24 -63.04 -11.71
C PHE A 15 25.09 -62.59 -10.79
N PHE A 16 25.38 -61.63 -9.91
CA PHE A 16 24.34 -60.67 -9.53
C PHE A 16 24.19 -59.64 -10.64
N LEU A 17 23.14 -59.82 -11.45
CA LEU A 17 22.57 -58.79 -12.30
C LEU A 17 22.18 -57.61 -11.38
N VAL A 18 22.91 -56.50 -11.48
CA VAL A 18 22.47 -55.22 -10.94
C VAL A 18 21.33 -54.76 -11.84
N ALA A 19 20.09 -54.98 -11.39
CA ALA A 19 18.93 -54.30 -11.92
C ALA A 19 19.07 -52.81 -11.62
N PHE A 20 19.72 -52.08 -12.53
CA PHE A 20 19.53 -50.64 -12.66
C PHE A 20 18.06 -50.42 -12.96
N LEU A 21 17.27 -50.11 -11.92
CA LEU A 21 16.01 -49.40 -12.11
C LEU A 21 16.38 -48.10 -12.82
N ALA A 22 16.14 -48.07 -14.13
CA ALA A 22 16.16 -46.86 -14.91
C ALA A 22 15.10 -45.93 -14.33
N ALA A 23 15.48 -45.07 -13.39
CA ALA A 23 14.80 -43.82 -13.20
C ALA A 23 14.67 -43.19 -14.59
N PRO A 24 13.49 -42.70 -14.99
CA PRO A 24 13.36 -42.05 -16.28
C PRO A 24 14.39 -40.92 -16.27
N ARG A 25 15.41 -41.05 -17.14
CA ARG A 25 16.26 -39.93 -17.47
C ARG A 25 15.29 -38.88 -17.96
N VAL A 26 15.05 -37.85 -17.16
CA VAL A 26 14.58 -36.57 -17.66
C VAL A 26 15.74 -36.09 -18.53
N THR A 27 15.78 -36.58 -19.77
CA THR A 27 16.50 -35.93 -20.83
C THR A 27 16.01 -34.50 -20.77
N ALA A 28 16.91 -33.56 -20.45
CA ALA A 28 16.65 -32.16 -20.65
C ALA A 28 16.18 -32.03 -22.08
N GLN A 29 14.87 -31.91 -22.27
CA GLN A 29 14.28 -31.67 -23.56
C GLN A 29 14.89 -30.35 -23.98
N ALA A 30 15.77 -30.41 -24.98
CA ALA A 30 16.38 -29.22 -25.54
C ALA A 30 15.21 -28.28 -25.84
N ARG A 31 15.14 -27.16 -25.10
CA ARG A 31 14.13 -26.13 -25.35
C ARG A 31 14.24 -25.82 -26.83
N GLU A 32 13.18 -26.09 -27.60
CA GLU A 32 13.14 -25.65 -28.98
C GLU A 32 13.55 -24.17 -29.04
N PRO A 33 14.38 -23.76 -30.01
CA PRO A 33 14.75 -22.36 -30.14
C PRO A 33 13.47 -21.53 -30.30
N GLY A 34 13.06 -20.90 -29.20
CA GLY A 34 11.72 -20.30 -29.11
C GLY A 34 11.46 -19.38 -30.28
N LYS A 35 10.33 -19.59 -30.97
CA LYS A 35 9.84 -18.77 -32.09
C LYS A 35 10.15 -17.30 -31.84
N TRP A 36 10.85 -16.67 -32.79
CA TRP A 36 11.03 -15.21 -32.78
C TRP A 36 9.65 -14.56 -32.68
N ILE A 37 9.45 -13.73 -31.66
CA ILE A 37 8.22 -12.94 -31.56
C ILE A 37 8.32 -11.88 -32.65
N ASP A 38 7.39 -11.91 -33.60
CA ASP A 38 7.24 -10.83 -34.55
C ASP A 38 6.82 -9.56 -33.80
N LEU A 39 7.71 -8.57 -33.79
CA LEU A 39 7.51 -7.28 -33.13
C LEU A 39 6.94 -6.23 -34.11
N ALA A 40 6.51 -6.61 -35.30
CA ALA A 40 5.83 -5.71 -36.22
C ALA A 40 4.60 -5.04 -35.55
N GLY A 41 4.56 -3.71 -35.60
CA GLY A 41 3.52 -2.90 -35.00
C GLY A 41 3.61 -2.72 -33.48
N TYR A 42 4.65 -3.25 -32.81
CA TYR A 42 4.92 -2.94 -31.41
C TYR A 42 5.59 -1.58 -31.28
N ARG A 43 5.17 -0.82 -30.27
CA ARG A 43 5.69 0.51 -29.95
C ARG A 43 6.49 0.47 -28.64
N THR A 44 7.60 1.17 -28.61
CA THR A 44 8.36 1.45 -27.38
C THR A 44 7.66 2.54 -26.58
N VAL A 45 8.17 2.86 -25.38
CA VAL A 45 7.69 4.00 -24.58
C VAL A 45 7.71 5.31 -25.38
N GLU A 46 8.77 5.51 -26.18
CA GLU A 46 8.97 6.72 -26.97
C GLU A 46 7.99 6.86 -28.14
N SER A 47 7.55 5.74 -28.72
CA SER A 47 6.67 5.71 -29.91
C SER A 47 5.22 5.31 -29.59
N ALA A 48 4.90 5.10 -28.31
CA ALA A 48 3.56 4.76 -27.84
C ALA A 48 2.57 5.89 -28.12
N ILE A 49 1.32 5.53 -28.39
CA ILE A 49 0.24 6.50 -28.51
C ILE A 49 -0.15 6.91 -27.10
N THR A 50 0.22 8.13 -26.72
CA THR A 50 0.02 8.67 -25.38
C THR A 50 -1.23 9.52 -25.28
N THR A 51 -1.68 9.73 -24.04
CA THR A 51 -2.81 10.60 -23.70
C THR A 51 -2.41 11.64 -22.65
N THR A 52 -3.31 12.57 -22.35
CA THR A 52 -3.17 13.54 -21.26
C THR A 52 -4.27 13.32 -20.22
N ILE A 53 -3.99 13.69 -18.97
CA ILE A 53 -5.00 13.64 -17.92
C ILE A 53 -6.05 14.71 -18.19
N LYS A 54 -7.30 14.27 -18.36
CA LYS A 54 -8.45 15.16 -18.47
C LYS A 54 -8.98 15.40 -17.07
N LYS A 55 -8.62 16.52 -16.45
CA LYS A 55 -9.23 16.94 -15.18
C LYS A 55 -10.70 17.27 -15.44
N THR A 56 -11.58 16.34 -15.13
CA THR A 56 -13.01 16.62 -15.14
C THR A 56 -13.31 17.65 -14.05
N SER A 57 -13.93 18.77 -14.39
CA SER A 57 -14.58 19.62 -13.39
C SER A 57 -15.58 18.77 -12.62
N ALA A 58 -15.60 18.87 -11.29
CA ALA A 58 -16.54 18.17 -10.43
C ALA A 58 -17.99 18.55 -10.77
N SER A 59 -18.55 17.91 -11.80
CA SER A 59 -19.91 18.08 -12.29
C SER A 59 -20.28 16.87 -13.17
N SER A 60 -20.37 15.72 -12.52
CA SER A 60 -21.37 14.68 -12.77
C SER A 60 -21.19 13.71 -11.61
N THR A 61 -22.28 13.43 -10.91
CA THR A 61 -22.28 12.54 -9.76
C THR A 61 -21.92 11.14 -10.24
N ASP A 62 -20.67 10.75 -9.99
CA ASP A 62 -20.12 9.43 -10.25
C ASP A 62 -20.64 8.40 -9.23
N SER A 63 -21.97 8.34 -9.15
CA SER A 63 -22.68 7.42 -8.26
C SER A 63 -23.09 6.21 -9.08
N PRO A 64 -22.80 4.98 -8.63
CA PRO A 64 -23.27 3.77 -9.30
C PRO A 64 -24.80 3.81 -9.44
N GLY A 65 -25.28 3.34 -10.59
CA GLY A 65 -26.70 3.30 -10.91
C GLY A 65 -27.47 2.39 -9.95
N TYR A 66 -28.46 2.97 -9.29
CA TYR A 66 -29.40 2.28 -8.40
C TYR A 66 -30.72 2.09 -9.12
N LEU A 67 -31.20 0.85 -9.16
CA LEU A 67 -32.51 0.51 -9.71
C LEU A 67 -33.58 0.38 -8.59
N GLY A 68 -33.20 -0.13 -7.41
CA GLY A 68 -34.07 -0.28 -6.24
C GLY A 68 -34.98 -1.50 -6.28
N VAL A 69 -34.41 -2.66 -6.59
CA VAL A 69 -35.09 -3.96 -6.62
C VAL A 69 -34.27 -5.00 -5.86
N LEU A 70 -34.96 -5.93 -5.21
CA LEU A 70 -34.38 -7.21 -4.84
C LEU A 70 -34.90 -8.27 -5.81
N VAL A 71 -33.99 -9.15 -6.20
CA VAL A 71 -34.26 -10.22 -7.14
C VAL A 71 -33.68 -11.52 -6.63
N GLU A 72 -34.35 -12.61 -6.94
CA GLU A 72 -33.86 -13.97 -6.74
C GLU A 72 -33.88 -14.75 -8.05
N ALA A 73 -33.18 -15.88 -8.09
CA ALA A 73 -33.24 -16.76 -9.24
C ALA A 73 -34.65 -17.38 -9.34
N ALA A 74 -35.36 -17.14 -10.45
CA ALA A 74 -36.63 -17.80 -10.73
C ALA A 74 -36.41 -19.16 -11.41
N ASP A 75 -35.44 -19.22 -12.31
CA ASP A 75 -34.94 -20.41 -12.99
C ASP A 75 -33.47 -20.16 -13.42
N ARG A 76 -32.90 -21.04 -14.26
CA ARG A 76 -31.49 -20.90 -14.72
C ARG A 76 -31.23 -19.70 -15.63
N ALA A 77 -32.25 -18.99 -16.09
CA ALA A 77 -32.13 -17.94 -17.09
C ALA A 77 -32.95 -16.66 -16.80
N SER A 78 -33.80 -16.66 -15.77
CA SER A 78 -34.65 -15.53 -15.40
C SER A 78 -34.63 -15.23 -13.89
N LEU A 79 -34.94 -13.97 -13.57
CA LEU A 79 -34.93 -13.47 -12.18
C LEU A 79 -36.33 -13.07 -11.75
N ARG A 80 -36.74 -13.43 -10.53
CA ARG A 80 -37.99 -12.97 -9.94
C ARG A 80 -37.72 -11.75 -9.08
N VAL A 81 -38.52 -10.70 -9.25
CA VAL A 81 -38.49 -9.52 -8.37
C VAL A 81 -39.19 -9.85 -7.06
N THR A 82 -38.43 -9.86 -5.96
CA THR A 82 -38.94 -10.16 -4.61
C THR A 82 -39.28 -8.90 -3.83
N GLU A 83 -38.61 -7.79 -4.14
CA GLU A 83 -38.91 -6.49 -3.55
C GLU A 83 -38.74 -5.38 -4.58
N VAL A 84 -39.59 -4.36 -4.50
CA VAL A 84 -39.43 -3.10 -5.21
C VAL A 84 -39.45 -1.99 -4.18
N VAL A 85 -38.32 -1.29 -4.03
CA VAL A 85 -38.19 -0.22 -3.05
C VAL A 85 -39.10 0.96 -3.46
N ALA A 86 -39.88 1.49 -2.52
CA ALA A 86 -40.79 2.61 -2.79
C ALA A 86 -40.01 3.85 -3.29
N ASN A 87 -40.57 4.55 -4.28
CA ASN A 87 -39.95 5.74 -4.91
C ASN A 87 -38.58 5.47 -5.56
N SER A 88 -38.23 4.22 -5.86
CA SER A 88 -37.04 3.86 -6.64
C SER A 88 -37.26 4.01 -8.15
N PRO A 89 -36.18 4.00 -8.96
CA PRO A 89 -36.29 3.89 -10.42
C PRO A 89 -37.13 2.71 -10.90
N ALA A 90 -37.04 1.55 -10.24
CA ALA A 90 -37.85 0.40 -10.56
C ALA A 90 -39.33 0.63 -10.31
N SER A 91 -39.68 1.18 -9.14
CA SER A 91 -41.07 1.55 -8.81
C SER A 91 -41.63 2.55 -9.83
N ARG A 92 -40.84 3.59 -10.19
CA ARG A 92 -41.23 4.60 -11.19
C ARG A 92 -41.34 4.04 -12.61
N SER A 93 -40.52 3.04 -12.96
CA SER A 93 -40.59 2.35 -14.25
C SER A 93 -41.77 1.38 -14.35
N GLY A 94 -42.51 1.18 -13.26
CA GLY A 94 -43.67 0.30 -13.22
C GLY A 94 -43.35 -1.17 -12.97
N LEU A 95 -42.14 -1.50 -12.53
CA LEU A 95 -41.75 -2.83 -12.07
C LEU A 95 -42.47 -3.17 -10.75
N LYS A 96 -42.93 -4.42 -10.61
CA LYS A 96 -43.70 -4.89 -9.45
C LYS A 96 -43.09 -6.16 -8.87
N ILE A 97 -43.38 -6.39 -7.59
CA ILE A 97 -43.08 -7.67 -6.93
C ILE A 97 -43.78 -8.79 -7.70
N GLY A 98 -43.04 -9.87 -7.98
CA GLY A 98 -43.51 -11.02 -8.74
C GLY A 98 -43.18 -10.98 -10.24
N ASP A 99 -42.72 -9.84 -10.78
CA ASP A 99 -42.26 -9.77 -12.17
C ASP A 99 -41.06 -10.70 -12.40
N GLN A 100 -41.02 -11.38 -13.55
CA GLN A 100 -39.86 -12.16 -13.98
C GLN A 100 -39.04 -11.38 -15.01
N ILE A 101 -37.83 -10.99 -14.68
CA ILE A 101 -36.88 -10.36 -15.59
C ILE A 101 -36.24 -11.45 -16.45
N LEU A 102 -36.54 -11.41 -17.75
CA LEU A 102 -36.03 -12.36 -18.74
C LEU A 102 -34.71 -11.86 -19.33
N ARG A 103 -34.56 -10.55 -19.51
CA ARG A 103 -33.40 -9.93 -20.19
C ARG A 103 -33.15 -8.51 -19.71
N MET A 104 -31.90 -8.06 -19.81
CA MET A 104 -31.51 -6.68 -19.54
C MET A 104 -30.57 -6.16 -20.63
N ASP A 105 -30.93 -5.05 -21.27
CA ASP A 105 -30.22 -4.46 -22.42
C ASP A 105 -29.90 -5.51 -23.50
N GLY A 106 -30.86 -6.41 -23.77
CA GLY A 106 -30.72 -7.51 -24.73
C GLY A 106 -29.98 -8.76 -24.23
N ARG A 107 -29.37 -8.75 -23.03
CA ARG A 107 -28.65 -9.90 -22.45
C ARG A 107 -29.60 -10.92 -21.82
N HIS A 108 -29.39 -12.21 -22.11
CA HIS A 108 -30.11 -13.36 -21.55
C HIS A 108 -29.33 -14.02 -20.41
N GLY A 109 -29.94 -15.03 -19.75
CA GLY A 109 -29.23 -15.87 -18.79
C GLY A 109 -28.84 -15.12 -17.52
N LEU A 110 -29.73 -14.24 -17.04
CA LEU A 110 -29.43 -13.39 -15.89
C LEU A 110 -29.42 -14.23 -14.60
N THR A 111 -28.29 -14.23 -13.89
CA THR A 111 -28.24 -14.63 -12.47
C THR A 111 -28.35 -13.40 -11.57
N PRO A 112 -28.72 -13.53 -10.29
CA PRO A 112 -28.78 -12.38 -9.37
C PRO A 112 -27.46 -11.60 -9.31
N GLU A 113 -26.32 -12.30 -9.33
CA GLU A 113 -24.98 -11.73 -9.30
C GLU A 113 -24.65 -11.00 -10.60
N LEU A 114 -24.99 -11.58 -11.75
CA LEU A 114 -24.78 -10.95 -13.07
C LEU A 114 -25.66 -9.71 -13.20
N PHE A 115 -26.93 -9.78 -12.81
CA PHE A 115 -27.86 -8.64 -12.85
C PHE A 115 -27.37 -7.50 -11.95
N ARG A 116 -26.95 -7.81 -10.72
CA ARG A 116 -26.32 -6.83 -9.82
C ARG A 116 -25.06 -6.22 -10.45
N THR A 117 -24.19 -7.04 -11.05
CA THR A 117 -22.95 -6.59 -11.69
C THR A 117 -23.23 -5.64 -12.85
N LEU A 118 -24.19 -5.98 -13.71
CA LEU A 118 -24.56 -5.17 -14.86
C LEU A 118 -25.14 -3.81 -14.43
N LEU A 119 -25.98 -3.77 -13.39
CA LEU A 119 -26.47 -2.51 -12.82
C LEU A 119 -25.32 -1.66 -12.22
N GLN A 120 -24.35 -2.31 -11.58
CA GLN A 120 -23.18 -1.64 -11.00
C GLN A 120 -22.16 -1.14 -12.03
N THR A 121 -22.26 -1.58 -13.28
CA THR A 121 -21.45 -1.05 -14.39
C THR A 121 -22.03 0.20 -15.04
N ARG A 122 -23.21 0.64 -14.60
CA ARG A 122 -23.92 1.82 -15.08
C ARG A 122 -23.86 2.95 -14.07
N ASN A 123 -24.01 4.18 -14.54
CA ASN A 123 -24.02 5.38 -13.71
C ASN A 123 -25.45 5.81 -13.39
N ALA A 124 -25.60 6.61 -12.33
CA ALA A 124 -26.81 7.39 -12.11
C ALA A 124 -27.09 8.28 -13.34
N GLY A 125 -28.30 8.21 -13.88
CA GLY A 125 -28.71 8.87 -15.12
C GLY A 125 -28.78 7.93 -16.33
N ASP A 126 -28.09 6.78 -16.29
CA ASP A 126 -28.16 5.80 -17.37
C ASP A 126 -29.55 5.15 -17.43
N GLN A 127 -30.00 4.85 -18.65
CA GLN A 127 -31.22 4.07 -18.86
C GLN A 127 -30.89 2.58 -18.97
N VAL A 128 -31.68 1.76 -18.30
CA VAL A 128 -31.64 0.30 -18.42
C VAL A 128 -32.97 -0.20 -18.96
N LYS A 129 -32.92 -1.09 -19.96
CA LYS A 129 -34.11 -1.70 -20.55
C LYS A 129 -34.24 -3.15 -20.08
N LEU A 130 -35.34 -3.44 -19.40
CA LEU A 130 -35.69 -4.74 -18.86
C LEU A 130 -36.81 -5.37 -19.69
N HIS A 131 -36.57 -6.58 -20.19
CA HIS A 131 -37.64 -7.40 -20.76
C HIS A 131 -38.20 -8.29 -19.64
N ILE A 132 -39.44 -8.08 -19.27
CA ILE A 132 -40.08 -8.73 -18.12
C ILE A 132 -41.30 -9.56 -18.55
N ARG A 133 -41.65 -10.56 -17.74
CA ARG A 133 -42.91 -11.29 -17.80
C ARG A 133 -43.72 -11.01 -16.54
N ARG A 134 -44.99 -10.64 -16.73
CA ARG A 134 -45.98 -10.41 -15.68
C ARG A 134 -47.24 -11.20 -16.01
N GLY A 135 -47.51 -12.25 -15.24
CA GLY A 135 -48.50 -13.26 -15.60
C GLY A 135 -48.13 -13.92 -16.94
N GLU A 136 -49.08 -13.97 -17.87
CA GLU A 136 -48.86 -14.50 -19.23
C GLU A 136 -48.28 -13.47 -20.22
N SER A 137 -48.23 -12.18 -19.85
CA SER A 137 -47.80 -11.11 -20.74
C SER A 137 -46.31 -10.78 -20.61
N VAL A 138 -45.63 -10.54 -21.73
CA VAL A 138 -44.24 -10.04 -21.79
C VAL A 138 -44.23 -8.56 -22.16
N LYS A 139 -43.43 -7.76 -21.47
CA LYS A 139 -43.36 -6.30 -21.65
C LYS A 139 -41.93 -5.78 -21.50
N ASP A 140 -41.67 -4.64 -22.13
CA ASP A 140 -40.42 -3.90 -21.99
C ASP A 140 -40.61 -2.77 -20.98
N VAL A 141 -39.69 -2.68 -20.02
CA VAL A 141 -39.67 -1.64 -18.99
C VAL A 141 -38.33 -0.92 -19.05
N THR A 142 -38.35 0.39 -19.25
CA THR A 142 -37.14 1.21 -19.22
C THR A 142 -37.09 1.98 -17.91
N ALA A 143 -35.98 1.86 -17.18
CA ALA A 143 -35.75 2.58 -15.94
C ALA A 143 -34.53 3.50 -16.06
N THR A 144 -34.67 4.77 -15.71
CA THR A 144 -33.53 5.68 -15.55
C THR A 144 -32.96 5.49 -14.16
N LEU A 145 -31.74 4.94 -14.08
CA LEU A 145 -31.05 4.68 -12.83
C LEU A 145 -30.82 6.00 -12.08
N THR A 146 -30.95 5.98 -10.76
CA THR A 146 -30.59 7.12 -9.92
C THR A 146 -29.37 6.79 -9.10
N ALA A 147 -28.74 7.77 -8.47
CA ALA A 147 -27.80 7.46 -7.42
C ALA A 147 -28.56 6.74 -6.29
N THR A 148 -27.93 5.75 -5.63
CA THR A 148 -28.45 5.26 -4.36
C THR A 148 -28.68 6.47 -3.45
N SER A 149 -29.87 6.67 -2.91
CA SER A 149 -30.13 7.74 -1.93
C SER A 149 -29.31 7.59 -0.64
N ARG A 150 -28.49 6.52 -0.53
CA ARG A 150 -27.49 6.30 0.51
C ARG A 150 -26.13 5.88 -0.08
N ALA A 151 -25.49 6.78 -0.82
CA ALA A 151 -24.04 6.74 -1.01
C ALA A 151 -23.35 7.34 0.22
N LEU A 152 -22.32 6.68 0.76
CA LEU A 152 -21.35 7.28 1.67
C LEU A 152 -20.69 8.47 0.95
N ARG A 153 -21.20 9.68 1.20
CA ARG A 153 -20.62 10.91 0.66
C ARG A 153 -19.28 11.16 1.33
N LEU A 154 -18.16 10.84 0.66
CA LEU A 154 -16.84 11.35 1.04
C LEU A 154 -16.86 12.88 0.87
N GLY A 155 -17.18 13.60 1.94
CA GLY A 155 -17.11 15.06 1.96
C GLY A 155 -18.11 15.78 2.87
N GLN A 156 -19.16 15.14 3.38
CA GLN A 156 -20.00 15.79 4.42
C GLN A 156 -19.39 15.57 5.81
N LYS A 157 -19.15 16.67 6.54
CA LYS A 157 -18.76 16.65 7.96
C LYS A 157 -19.73 15.74 8.71
N ARG A 158 -19.23 14.65 9.29
CA ARG A 158 -20.06 13.73 10.07
C ARG A 158 -20.62 14.48 11.27
N ALA A 159 -21.93 14.36 11.49
CA ALA A 159 -22.57 14.90 12.68
C ALA A 159 -22.13 14.08 13.90
N ARG A 160 -21.73 14.75 14.98
CA ARG A 160 -21.29 14.07 16.21
C ARG A 160 -21.91 14.72 17.44
N MET A 161 -22.17 13.89 18.45
CA MET A 161 -22.55 14.33 19.80
C MET A 161 -21.34 14.62 20.70
N GLY A 162 -20.16 14.09 20.33
CA GLY A 162 -18.92 14.23 21.10
C GLY A 162 -18.80 13.24 22.25
N VAL A 163 -19.13 11.98 21.98
CA VAL A 163 -18.82 10.83 22.83
C VAL A 163 -17.96 9.82 22.07
N PHE A 164 -17.20 9.01 22.81
CA PHE A 164 -16.64 7.76 22.34
C PHE A 164 -17.47 6.64 22.97
N VAL A 165 -18.05 5.77 22.14
CA VAL A 165 -18.85 4.63 22.58
C VAL A 165 -18.17 3.33 22.21
N ASP A 166 -18.49 2.27 22.94
CA ASP A 166 -18.10 0.91 22.61
C ASP A 166 -19.21 0.23 21.80
N ASP A 167 -19.15 0.38 20.49
CA ASP A 167 -20.14 -0.18 19.55
C ASP A 167 -19.98 -1.70 19.35
N THR A 168 -19.01 -2.33 20.03
CA THR A 168 -18.68 -3.76 19.91
C THR A 168 -19.17 -4.61 21.07
N ALA A 169 -19.67 -3.99 22.14
CA ALA A 169 -20.24 -4.71 23.27
C ALA A 169 -21.59 -5.36 22.88
N PRO A 170 -21.85 -6.63 23.26
CA PRO A 170 -23.18 -7.22 23.16
C PRO A 170 -24.14 -6.60 24.19
N GLY A 171 -25.36 -6.25 23.78
CA GLY A 171 -26.39 -5.66 24.64
C GLY A 171 -27.27 -4.60 23.94
N ASP A 172 -28.32 -4.16 24.64
CA ASP A 172 -29.24 -3.12 24.18
C ASP A 172 -28.62 -1.73 24.38
N GLY A 173 -27.99 -1.20 23.33
CA GLY A 173 -27.50 0.17 23.28
C GLY A 173 -25.98 0.32 23.19
N ALA A 174 -25.52 1.57 23.25
CA ALA A 174 -24.11 1.95 23.05
C ALA A 174 -23.51 2.53 24.34
N PRO A 175 -22.65 1.77 25.05
CA PRO A 175 -21.99 2.25 26.26
C PRO A 175 -21.01 3.39 25.99
N VAL A 176 -21.17 4.51 26.70
CA VAL A 176 -20.30 5.68 26.62
C VAL A 176 -19.01 5.42 27.39
N LYS A 177 -17.89 5.32 26.68
CA LYS A 177 -16.56 5.16 27.27
C LYS A 177 -15.90 6.49 27.59
N TYR A 178 -16.19 7.52 26.81
CA TYR A 178 -15.63 8.85 27.02
C TYR A 178 -16.58 9.95 26.51
N VAL A 179 -16.59 11.09 27.18
CA VAL A 179 -17.34 12.28 26.76
C VAL A 179 -16.33 13.41 26.55
N PHE A 180 -16.28 13.97 25.34
CA PHE A 180 -15.31 15.02 25.02
C PHE A 180 -15.70 16.33 25.73
N PRO A 181 -14.76 17.03 26.40
CA PRO A 181 -15.01 18.34 26.99
C PRO A 181 -15.54 19.35 25.95
N ASN A 182 -16.44 20.25 26.36
CA ASN A 182 -17.09 21.27 25.52
C ASN A 182 -17.96 20.74 24.35
N SER A 183 -18.18 19.43 24.27
CA SER A 183 -19.08 18.82 23.28
C SER A 183 -20.57 19.01 23.61
N PRO A 184 -21.48 18.80 22.64
CA PRO A 184 -22.91 18.72 22.92
C PRO A 184 -23.23 17.72 24.04
N ALA A 185 -22.62 16.52 24.01
CA ALA A 185 -22.84 15.49 25.01
C ALA A 185 -22.40 15.92 26.42
N ALA A 186 -21.26 16.61 26.54
CA ALA A 186 -20.83 17.19 27.82
C ALA A 186 -21.80 18.28 28.32
N LYS A 187 -22.28 19.15 27.42
CA LYS A 187 -23.22 20.22 27.76
C LYS A 187 -24.59 19.69 28.20
N ALA A 188 -25.05 18.58 27.63
CA ALA A 188 -26.28 17.92 28.10
C ALA A 188 -26.07 17.04 29.33
N GLY A 189 -24.83 16.85 29.79
CA GLY A 189 -24.52 16.13 31.02
C GLY A 189 -24.44 14.61 30.88
N LEU A 190 -24.12 14.07 29.69
CA LEU A 190 -23.72 12.66 29.56
C LEU A 190 -22.41 12.42 30.31
N LYS A 191 -22.27 11.25 30.91
CA LYS A 191 -21.07 10.83 31.64
C LYS A 191 -20.51 9.52 31.08
N PRO A 192 -19.18 9.29 31.18
CA PRO A 192 -18.63 7.95 30.96
C PRO A 192 -19.32 6.93 31.88
N GLY A 193 -19.73 5.79 31.32
CA GLY A 193 -20.51 4.76 32.00
C GLY A 193 -22.01 4.79 31.71
N ASP A 194 -22.54 5.87 31.12
CA ASP A 194 -23.92 5.92 30.63
C ASP A 194 -24.08 5.03 29.38
N VAL A 195 -25.29 4.47 29.16
CA VAL A 195 -25.62 3.67 27.97
C VAL A 195 -26.67 4.41 27.13
N ILE A 196 -26.35 4.65 25.86
CA ILE A 196 -27.29 5.28 24.91
C ILE A 196 -28.19 4.20 24.33
N LEU A 197 -29.49 4.30 24.59
CA LEU A 197 -30.48 3.31 24.16
C LEU A 197 -31.16 3.71 22.85
N LYS A 198 -31.46 5.00 22.66
CA LYS A 198 -32.18 5.49 21.46
C LYS A 198 -31.68 6.85 20.99
N LEU A 199 -31.79 7.07 19.67
CA LEU A 199 -31.65 8.37 19.02
C LEU A 199 -32.96 8.68 18.28
N ASN A 200 -33.69 9.70 18.74
CA ASN A 200 -35.07 9.99 18.38
C ASN A 200 -35.94 8.72 18.53
N ASN A 201 -36.60 8.29 17.45
CA ASN A 201 -37.46 7.10 17.44
C ASN A 201 -36.70 5.81 17.12
N VAL A 202 -35.38 5.87 16.99
CA VAL A 202 -34.53 4.75 16.56
C VAL A 202 -33.84 4.11 17.77
N SER A 203 -34.05 2.80 17.96
CA SER A 203 -33.41 2.05 19.05
C SER A 203 -32.05 1.52 18.61
N LEU A 204 -31.06 1.62 19.49
CA LEU A 204 -29.70 1.12 19.29
C LEU A 204 -29.57 -0.28 19.91
N GLY A 205 -28.78 -1.15 19.29
CA GLY A 205 -28.61 -2.53 19.75
C GLY A 205 -27.96 -3.43 18.70
N GLU A 206 -28.31 -4.72 18.70
CA GLU A 206 -27.64 -5.73 17.87
C GLU A 206 -27.70 -5.45 16.36
N THR A 207 -28.82 -4.92 15.87
CA THR A 207 -29.12 -4.71 14.45
C THR A 207 -28.79 -3.30 13.94
N LEU A 208 -28.64 -2.31 14.82
CA LEU A 208 -28.31 -0.95 14.43
C LEU A 208 -27.37 -0.31 15.45
N ARG A 209 -26.16 0.00 14.99
CA ARG A 209 -25.06 0.53 15.79
C ARG A 209 -25.13 2.04 15.89
N TYR A 210 -24.51 2.60 16.94
CA TYR A 210 -24.53 4.02 17.22
C TYR A 210 -23.94 4.85 16.07
N GLY A 211 -22.84 4.37 15.48
CA GLY A 211 -22.19 5.04 14.35
C GLY A 211 -23.10 5.15 13.11
N ASP A 212 -23.92 4.13 12.87
CA ASP A 212 -24.84 4.06 11.73
C ASP A 212 -26.11 4.86 11.98
N ALA A 213 -26.62 4.85 13.21
CA ALA A 213 -27.78 5.64 13.59
C ALA A 213 -27.52 7.15 13.48
N LEU A 214 -26.28 7.61 13.73
CA LEU A 214 -25.90 9.01 13.51
C LEU A 214 -25.67 9.39 12.04
N HIS A 215 -25.59 8.41 11.14
CA HIS A 215 -25.30 8.64 9.72
C HIS A 215 -26.41 9.42 9.00
N GLU A 216 -27.64 9.34 9.50
CA GLU A 216 -28.81 10.01 8.92
C GLU A 216 -28.91 11.50 9.31
N TYR A 217 -28.05 11.98 10.24
CA TYR A 217 -28.12 13.35 10.77
C TYR A 217 -26.99 14.24 10.27
N LYS A 218 -27.25 15.56 10.25
CA LYS A 218 -26.32 16.61 9.82
C LYS A 218 -25.83 17.45 11.01
N PRO A 219 -24.67 18.09 10.87
CA PRO A 219 -24.24 19.15 11.79
C PRO A 219 -25.34 20.22 11.96
N GLY A 220 -25.68 20.54 13.20
CA GLY A 220 -26.75 21.48 13.55
C GLY A 220 -28.11 20.82 13.83
N ASP A 221 -28.31 19.55 13.49
CA ASP A 221 -29.55 18.84 13.79
C ASP A 221 -29.69 18.62 15.31
N SER A 222 -30.92 18.77 15.82
CA SER A 222 -31.24 18.42 17.21
C SER A 222 -31.73 16.98 17.29
N VAL A 223 -31.10 16.18 18.15
CA VAL A 223 -31.41 14.76 18.38
C VAL A 223 -31.83 14.55 19.83
N LYS A 224 -32.97 13.91 20.02
CA LYS A 224 -33.39 13.37 21.32
C LYS A 224 -32.64 12.08 21.58
N VAL A 225 -32.04 11.95 22.75
CA VAL A 225 -31.23 10.80 23.12
C VAL A 225 -31.80 10.22 24.39
N MET A 226 -32.16 8.93 24.33
CA MET A 226 -32.59 8.19 25.50
C MET A 226 -31.38 7.49 26.10
N VAL A 227 -31.04 7.85 27.33
CA VAL A 227 -29.84 7.38 28.02
C VAL A 227 -30.23 6.70 29.32
N GLN A 228 -29.59 5.57 29.61
CA GLN A 228 -29.65 4.93 30.91
C GLN A 228 -28.34 5.19 31.66
N GLY A 229 -28.46 5.68 32.90
CA GLY A 229 -27.29 5.97 33.73
C GLY A 229 -26.58 4.70 34.23
N GLN A 230 -25.31 4.84 34.59
CA GLN A 230 -24.44 3.74 35.08
C GLN A 230 -25.01 2.93 36.26
N ALA A 231 -25.98 3.47 37.02
CA ALA A 231 -26.64 2.80 38.14
C ALA A 231 -27.88 1.94 37.73
N GLY A 232 -28.17 1.79 36.43
CA GLY A 232 -29.28 0.96 35.94
C GLY A 232 -30.69 1.55 36.16
N GLY A 233 -30.80 2.84 36.50
CA GLY A 233 -32.07 3.51 36.76
C GLY A 233 -32.97 3.67 35.51
N LYS A 234 -34.16 4.26 35.68
CA LYS A 234 -35.10 4.53 34.57
C LYS A 234 -34.42 5.37 33.47
N PRO A 235 -34.60 5.05 32.18
CA PRO A 235 -34.04 5.85 31.09
C PRO A 235 -34.51 7.30 31.15
N ARG A 236 -33.62 8.22 30.83
CA ARG A 236 -33.91 9.66 30.72
C ARG A 236 -33.69 10.15 29.30
N GLU A 237 -34.58 11.02 28.83
CA GLU A 237 -34.46 11.68 27.53
C GLU A 237 -33.71 13.01 27.68
N MET A 238 -32.81 13.29 26.72
CA MET A 238 -32.10 14.55 26.63
C MET A 238 -31.96 15.00 25.18
N THR A 239 -32.03 16.31 24.92
CA THR A 239 -31.91 16.84 23.55
C THR A 239 -30.53 17.44 23.33
N LEU A 240 -29.91 17.08 22.22
CA LEU A 240 -28.54 17.44 21.84
C LEU A 240 -28.52 18.04 20.44
N THR A 241 -27.93 19.22 20.27
CA THR A 241 -27.64 19.75 18.93
C THR A 241 -26.30 19.21 18.45
N LEU A 242 -26.32 18.43 17.38
CA LEU A 242 -25.13 17.81 16.80
C LEU A 242 -24.19 18.88 16.27
N ILE A 243 -22.89 18.67 16.43
CA ILE A 243 -21.88 19.53 15.80
C ILE A 243 -21.24 18.83 14.62
N GLY A 244 -20.79 19.61 13.66
CA GLY A 244 -19.98 19.08 12.57
C GLY A 244 -18.58 18.80 13.05
N GLU A 245 -17.92 17.86 12.39
CA GLU A 245 -16.51 17.56 12.59
C GLU A 245 -15.67 18.84 12.38
N THR A 246 -15.51 19.62 13.44
CA THR A 246 -14.34 20.45 13.66
C THR A 246 -13.31 19.46 14.12
N VAL A 247 -12.42 19.06 13.21
CA VAL A 247 -11.12 18.57 13.63
C VAL A 247 -10.57 19.69 14.50
N PRO A 248 -10.37 19.53 15.81
CA PRO A 248 -9.48 20.43 16.50
C PRO A 248 -8.14 20.14 15.84
N VAL A 249 -7.71 21.03 14.95
CA VAL A 249 -6.31 21.10 14.54
C VAL A 249 -5.59 21.48 15.83
N PHE A 250 -5.15 20.48 16.58
CA PHE A 250 -4.22 20.71 17.67
C PHE A 250 -2.92 21.19 17.02
N PRO A 251 -2.46 22.42 17.32
CA PRO A 251 -1.14 22.84 16.91
C PRO A 251 -0.14 22.07 17.78
N GLY A 252 0.41 20.99 17.22
CA GLY A 252 1.65 20.38 17.69
C GLY A 252 1.54 19.02 18.39
N LYS A 253 2.66 18.31 18.24
CA LYS A 253 3.07 17.01 18.82
C LYS A 253 2.51 15.77 18.13
N GLY A 254 3.37 15.13 17.35
CA GLY A 254 3.16 13.79 16.83
C GLY A 254 3.22 12.73 17.94
N SER A 255 2.44 11.67 17.76
CA SER A 255 2.79 10.24 17.83
C SER A 255 1.50 9.46 17.46
N PRO A 256 1.47 8.11 17.47
CA PRO A 256 1.20 7.30 16.29
C PRO A 256 -0.24 6.74 16.32
N GLY A 257 -0.77 6.33 15.17
CA GLY A 257 -1.95 5.46 15.16
C GLY A 257 -3.30 6.16 15.06
N THR A 258 -3.54 6.85 13.94
CA THR A 258 -4.87 6.86 13.33
C THR A 258 -4.70 6.52 11.85
N GLY A 259 -5.49 5.56 11.36
CA GLY A 259 -5.42 4.91 10.05
C GLY A 259 -5.74 5.81 8.85
N SER A 260 -5.21 7.02 8.82
CA SER A 260 -5.14 7.86 7.62
C SER A 260 -3.77 7.64 6.98
N TRP A 261 -3.75 7.17 5.73
CA TRP A 261 -2.53 7.21 4.92
C TRP A 261 -2.03 8.65 4.93
N ASP A 262 -0.83 8.84 5.47
CA ASP A 262 -0.30 10.15 5.83
C ASP A 262 -0.28 11.08 4.60
N THR A 263 -1.16 12.07 4.57
CA THR A 263 -1.27 13.08 3.51
C THR A 263 -0.26 14.21 3.65
N ARG A 264 0.67 14.13 4.62
CA ARG A 264 1.71 15.16 4.86
C ARG A 264 2.87 15.12 3.84
N PHE A 265 2.90 14.16 2.91
CA PHE A 265 3.96 14.06 1.88
C PHE A 265 3.82 15.03 0.70
N ASN A 266 3.33 16.25 0.94
CA ASN A 266 3.15 17.23 -0.13
C ASN A 266 4.46 17.89 -0.59
N THR A 267 5.59 17.60 0.07
CA THR A 267 6.91 18.13 -0.31
C THR A 267 7.94 17.01 -0.41
N THR A 268 8.24 16.62 -1.64
CA THR A 268 9.37 15.74 -1.96
C THR A 268 10.61 16.57 -2.29
N TRP A 269 11.80 16.05 -2.04
CA TRP A 269 13.05 16.68 -2.45
C TRP A 269 13.14 16.80 -3.98
N LYS A 270 13.44 18.01 -4.49
CA LYS A 270 13.55 18.28 -5.94
C LYS A 270 14.93 18.74 -6.41
N LYS A 271 15.84 19.07 -5.50
CA LYS A 271 17.21 19.48 -5.88
C LYS A 271 18.01 18.27 -6.33
N ASN A 272 18.98 18.50 -7.21
CA ASN A 272 19.86 17.45 -7.73
C ASN A 272 20.96 17.00 -6.75
N THR A 273 21.09 17.68 -5.62
CA THR A 273 22.11 17.41 -4.60
C THR A 273 21.46 17.49 -3.25
N PHE A 274 21.76 16.55 -2.37
CA PHE A 274 21.43 16.59 -0.95
C PHE A 274 22.75 16.61 -0.16
N ARG A 275 22.99 17.68 0.60
CA ARG A 275 24.18 17.82 1.45
C ARG A 275 23.90 17.26 2.84
N LEU A 276 24.55 16.14 3.20
CA LEU A 276 24.32 15.41 4.43
C LEU A 276 25.51 15.55 5.40
N ALA A 277 25.26 16.00 6.61
CA ALA A 277 26.25 15.96 7.69
C ALA A 277 26.07 14.66 8.48
N VAL A 278 27.12 13.86 8.63
CA VAL A 278 27.06 12.63 9.45
C VAL A 278 27.73 12.87 10.79
N VAL A 279 26.97 12.71 11.88
CA VAL A 279 27.39 13.01 13.25
C VAL A 279 27.27 11.76 14.10
N GLY A 280 28.40 11.24 14.55
CA GLY A 280 28.46 10.13 15.49
C GLY A 280 28.23 10.58 16.94
N ILE A 281 27.46 9.81 17.71
CA ILE A 281 27.14 10.06 19.12
C ILE A 281 27.66 8.88 19.93
N GLU A 282 28.55 9.15 20.87
CA GLU A 282 29.01 8.20 21.88
C GLU A 282 28.43 8.57 23.25
N PHE A 283 28.20 7.58 24.12
CA PHE A 283 27.66 7.80 25.46
C PHE A 283 28.73 7.56 26.53
N SER A 284 28.43 7.94 27.77
CA SER A 284 29.31 7.66 28.90
C SER A 284 29.42 6.15 29.21
N ASP A 285 28.35 5.39 28.97
CA ASP A 285 28.26 3.94 29.20
C ASP A 285 28.40 3.07 27.94
N VAL A 286 28.20 3.65 26.74
CA VAL A 286 28.28 2.92 25.47
C VAL A 286 29.27 3.58 24.54
N LYS A 287 30.36 2.87 24.27
CA LYS A 287 31.46 3.30 23.41
C LYS A 287 31.26 2.86 21.97
N ARG A 288 31.74 3.70 21.05
CA ARG A 288 31.75 3.34 19.63
C ARG A 288 32.72 2.20 19.38
N ASN A 289 32.55 1.47 18.28
CA ASN A 289 33.54 0.50 17.87
C ASN A 289 34.80 1.23 17.35
N ALA A 290 35.92 1.06 18.05
CA ALA A 290 37.17 1.73 17.71
C ALA A 290 37.69 1.35 16.31
N ALA A 291 37.37 0.15 15.82
CA ALA A 291 37.74 -0.31 14.48
C ALA A 291 36.96 0.40 13.35
N ILE A 292 35.78 0.96 13.65
CA ILE A 292 34.98 1.69 12.67
C ILE A 292 35.36 3.17 12.74
N THR A 293 36.20 3.60 11.80
CA THR A 293 36.66 4.99 11.74
C THR A 293 35.67 5.89 11.01
N THR A 294 35.79 7.21 11.23
CA THR A 294 35.07 8.24 10.47
C THR A 294 35.30 8.11 8.96
N LYS A 295 36.50 7.67 8.54
CA LYS A 295 36.82 7.38 7.13
C LYS A 295 35.99 6.22 6.59
N ASN A 296 35.82 5.14 7.36
CA ASN A 296 34.99 4.01 6.93
C ASN A 296 33.53 4.42 6.76
N TRP A 297 33.01 5.29 7.65
CA TRP A 297 31.68 5.88 7.46
C TRP A 297 31.62 6.76 6.21
N ALA A 298 32.62 7.60 5.96
CA ALA A 298 32.65 8.43 4.75
C ALA A 298 32.68 7.58 3.47
N GLU A 299 33.43 6.47 3.47
CA GLU A 299 33.43 5.50 2.38
C GLU A 299 32.05 4.85 2.19
N ALA A 300 31.41 4.40 3.27
CA ALA A 300 30.09 3.77 3.22
C ALA A 300 28.97 4.69 2.76
N ILE A 301 29.10 6.01 2.97
CA ILE A 301 28.03 6.98 2.69
C ILE A 301 28.26 7.74 1.37
N PHE A 302 29.48 8.23 1.13
CA PHE A 302 29.72 9.23 0.07
C PHE A 302 30.55 8.73 -1.11
N SER A 303 31.23 7.59 -0.97
CA SER A 303 32.11 7.09 -2.03
C SER A 303 31.33 6.66 -3.28
N VAL A 304 32.03 6.53 -4.40
CA VAL A 304 31.43 6.11 -5.67
C VAL A 304 32.19 4.89 -6.19
N ASN A 305 31.50 3.76 -6.36
CA ASN A 305 31.99 2.49 -6.87
C ASN A 305 33.14 1.84 -6.08
N THR A 306 33.49 2.32 -4.88
CA THR A 306 34.59 1.76 -4.07
C THR A 306 34.11 0.91 -2.90
N TYR A 307 32.90 1.15 -2.37
CA TYR A 307 32.36 0.43 -1.22
C TYR A 307 31.59 -0.85 -1.61
N THR A 308 32.23 -1.73 -2.39
CA THR A 308 31.56 -2.85 -3.12
C THR A 308 32.10 -4.25 -2.77
N LYS A 309 33.02 -4.36 -1.80
CA LYS A 309 33.64 -5.62 -1.40
C LYS A 309 33.21 -6.03 0.01
N GLN A 310 33.85 -5.44 1.01
CA GLN A 310 33.56 -5.68 2.41
C GLN A 310 33.65 -4.37 3.21
N SER A 311 32.92 -4.30 4.32
CA SER A 311 33.09 -3.27 5.34
C SER A 311 34.33 -3.54 6.19
N VAL A 312 34.73 -2.56 7.00
CA VAL A 312 35.86 -2.70 7.95
C VAL A 312 35.63 -3.81 8.99
N THR A 313 34.37 -4.19 9.24
CA THR A 313 33.99 -5.28 10.14
C THR A 313 33.70 -6.61 9.41
N GLY A 314 34.02 -6.72 8.12
CA GLY A 314 34.00 -7.97 7.34
C GLY A 314 32.68 -8.33 6.65
N GLN A 315 31.63 -7.51 6.75
CA GLN A 315 30.37 -7.75 6.03
C GLN A 315 30.53 -7.46 4.55
N LYS A 316 29.91 -8.27 3.69
CA LYS A 316 29.85 -7.99 2.25
C LYS A 316 29.11 -6.67 1.99
N THR A 317 29.65 -5.84 1.09
CA THR A 317 29.08 -4.54 0.72
C THR A 317 28.83 -4.49 -0.78
N PHE A 318 27.94 -3.60 -1.24
CA PHE A 318 27.43 -3.60 -2.61
C PHE A 318 27.34 -2.20 -3.23
N GLY A 319 27.99 -1.23 -2.62
CA GLY A 319 27.92 0.20 -2.96
C GLY A 319 27.60 1.03 -1.73
N SER A 320 27.98 2.30 -1.80
CA SER A 320 27.68 3.29 -0.76
C SER A 320 26.21 3.75 -0.80
N LEU A 321 25.81 4.57 0.17
CA LEU A 321 24.54 5.32 0.09
C LEU A 321 24.47 6.15 -1.20
N HIS A 322 25.58 6.81 -1.57
CA HIS A 322 25.67 7.62 -2.78
C HIS A 322 25.54 6.78 -4.05
N ASP A 323 26.20 5.61 -4.14
CA ASP A 323 26.05 4.69 -5.27
C ASP A 323 24.59 4.27 -5.46
N TYR A 324 23.93 3.90 -4.36
CA TYR A 324 22.51 3.52 -4.39
C TYR A 324 21.66 4.64 -4.98
N TYR A 325 21.80 5.87 -4.49
CA TYR A 325 21.00 7.00 -4.99
C TYR A 325 21.37 7.46 -6.40
N LEU A 326 22.62 7.31 -6.83
CA LEU A 326 23.02 7.53 -8.22
C LEU A 326 22.32 6.52 -9.15
N GLU A 327 22.27 5.24 -8.77
CA GLU A 327 21.55 4.21 -9.53
C GLU A 327 20.02 4.45 -9.50
N GLN A 328 19.43 4.70 -8.33
CA GLN A 328 17.99 4.92 -8.17
C GLN A 328 17.46 6.06 -9.05
N SER A 329 18.21 7.16 -9.08
CA SER A 329 17.78 8.45 -9.62
C SER A 329 18.26 8.69 -11.05
N PHE A 330 18.89 7.72 -11.70
CA PHE A 330 19.54 7.92 -13.00
C PHE A 330 20.54 9.09 -12.96
N LYS A 331 21.35 9.12 -11.90
CA LYS A 331 22.34 10.16 -11.59
C LYS A 331 21.75 11.56 -11.36
N LYS A 332 20.44 11.70 -11.22
CA LYS A 332 19.78 12.99 -10.94
C LYS A 332 19.97 13.48 -9.52
N LEU A 333 20.18 12.59 -8.55
CA LEU A 333 20.44 12.93 -7.16
C LEU A 333 21.86 12.52 -6.75
N LYS A 334 22.63 13.49 -6.26
CA LYS A 334 23.91 13.30 -5.60
C LYS A 334 23.74 13.43 -4.10
N VAL A 335 24.33 12.51 -3.34
CA VAL A 335 24.39 12.59 -1.87
C VAL A 335 25.82 12.94 -1.51
N LEU A 336 26.03 14.17 -1.06
CA LEU A 336 27.37 14.71 -0.79
C LEU A 336 27.46 15.14 0.66
N GLY A 337 28.66 15.15 1.24
CA GLY A 337 28.80 15.66 2.58
C GLY A 337 30.09 15.25 3.28
N LYS A 338 30.04 15.24 4.61
CA LYS A 338 31.16 14.96 5.49
C LYS A 338 30.71 14.12 6.67
N CYS A 339 31.56 13.19 7.07
CA CYS A 339 31.48 12.53 8.36
C CYS A 339 32.35 13.27 9.37
N PHE A 340 31.75 13.62 10.50
CA PHE A 340 32.45 14.22 11.64
C PHE A 340 32.83 13.13 12.63
N ASP A 341 33.92 13.35 13.36
CA ASP A 341 34.30 12.45 14.45
C ASP A 341 33.21 12.42 15.51
N PHE A 342 33.06 11.26 16.15
CA PHE A 342 32.05 11.05 17.19
C PHE A 342 32.21 12.08 18.32
N VAL A 343 31.08 12.50 18.88
CA VAL A 343 31.04 13.34 20.09
C VAL A 343 30.51 12.53 21.26
N THR A 344 31.16 12.64 22.41
CA THR A 344 30.72 11.94 23.63
C THR A 344 29.75 12.82 24.43
N VAL A 345 28.50 12.39 24.56
CA VAL A 345 27.47 13.04 25.37
C VAL A 345 27.60 12.65 26.85
N ALA A 346 27.06 13.48 27.73
CA ALA A 346 27.30 13.39 29.17
C ALA A 346 26.60 12.21 29.85
N LYS A 347 25.33 11.94 29.47
CA LYS A 347 24.51 10.93 30.15
C LYS A 347 24.67 9.55 29.53
N LYS A 348 24.23 8.55 30.30
CA LYS A 348 24.13 7.17 29.81
C LYS A 348 23.07 7.06 28.71
N ARG A 349 23.24 6.11 27.78
CA ARG A 349 22.37 5.95 26.60
C ARG A 349 20.88 5.90 26.97
N PHE A 350 20.52 5.08 27.96
CA PHE A 350 19.12 4.90 28.35
C PHE A 350 18.53 6.05 29.19
N GLU A 351 19.35 6.93 29.75
CA GLU A 351 18.86 8.15 30.42
C GLU A 351 18.27 9.15 29.42
N TYR A 352 18.66 9.09 28.14
CA TYR A 352 18.01 9.86 27.06
C TYR A 352 16.76 9.16 26.51
N ALA A 353 16.64 7.84 26.67
CA ALA A 353 15.55 7.04 26.10
C ALA A 353 14.21 7.25 26.81
N THR A 354 14.24 7.65 28.08
CA THR A 354 13.06 7.84 28.94
C THR A 354 12.39 9.20 28.76
N ALA A 355 12.98 10.11 27.99
CA ALA A 355 12.47 11.46 27.80
C ALA A 355 11.31 11.51 26.78
N PHE A 356 10.26 12.27 27.10
CA PHE A 356 9.09 12.48 26.24
C PHE A 356 9.11 13.85 25.53
N GLY A 357 8.39 13.96 24.42
CA GLY A 357 8.25 15.23 23.67
C GLY A 357 9.60 15.77 23.17
N GLN A 358 9.87 17.06 23.39
CA GLN A 358 11.14 17.70 22.98
C GLN A 358 12.35 17.15 23.74
N GLY A 359 12.15 16.59 24.94
CA GLY A 359 13.22 15.94 25.71
C GLY A 359 13.77 14.70 25.01
N LYS A 360 12.97 14.04 24.16
CA LYS A 360 13.37 12.88 23.37
C LYS A 360 14.56 13.19 22.45
N THR A 361 14.68 14.42 21.96
CA THR A 361 15.75 14.84 21.04
C THR A 361 16.90 15.57 21.73
N ALA A 362 16.92 15.62 23.08
CA ALA A 362 17.92 16.34 23.85
C ALA A 362 19.35 15.88 23.53
N VAL A 363 19.57 14.57 23.35
CA VAL A 363 20.87 14.01 22.97
C VAL A 363 21.37 14.54 21.62
N LEU A 364 20.47 14.77 20.66
CA LEU A 364 20.84 15.31 19.35
C LEU A 364 21.28 16.77 19.47
N GLY A 365 20.56 17.54 20.28
CA GLY A 365 20.92 18.93 20.59
C GLY A 365 22.27 19.03 21.31
N GLU A 366 22.51 18.17 22.30
CA GLU A 366 23.79 18.12 23.02
C GLU A 366 24.94 17.71 22.09
N ALA A 367 24.72 16.71 21.23
CA ALA A 367 25.70 16.30 20.23
C ALA A 367 26.08 17.45 19.30
N LEU A 368 25.10 18.25 18.84
CA LEU A 368 25.39 19.43 18.02
C LEU A 368 26.12 20.53 18.79
N THR A 369 25.76 20.80 20.05
CA THR A 369 26.52 21.75 20.89
C THR A 369 27.99 21.35 20.98
N LYS A 370 28.26 20.07 21.24
CA LYS A 370 29.63 19.54 21.34
C LYS A 370 30.36 19.57 20.00
N LEU A 371 29.65 19.26 18.91
CA LEU A 371 30.19 19.38 17.55
C LEU A 371 30.61 20.83 17.26
N TYR A 372 29.76 21.82 17.51
CA TYR A 372 30.09 23.22 17.27
C TYR A 372 31.23 23.73 18.15
N ALA A 373 31.33 23.24 19.39
CA ALA A 373 32.45 23.59 20.26
C ALA A 373 33.80 23.06 19.71
N ARG A 374 33.81 21.88 19.08
CA ARG A 374 35.02 21.26 18.52
C ARG A 374 35.34 21.75 17.10
N ASP A 375 34.36 21.77 16.21
CA ASP A 375 34.52 22.01 14.76
C ASP A 375 34.18 23.45 14.36
N GLY A 376 33.73 24.29 15.30
CA GLY A 376 33.34 25.68 15.08
C GLY A 376 31.84 25.86 14.79
N LYS A 377 31.34 27.08 15.07
CA LYS A 377 29.91 27.45 14.96
C LYS A 377 29.30 27.26 13.55
N ASP A 378 30.14 27.30 12.53
CA ASP A 378 29.72 27.16 11.12
C ASP A 378 29.87 25.71 10.59
N ALA A 379 30.21 24.73 11.44
CA ALA A 379 30.48 23.35 11.03
C ALA A 379 29.35 22.71 10.21
N LEU A 380 28.09 23.08 10.48
CA LEU A 380 26.91 22.58 9.78
C LEU A 380 26.34 23.55 8.73
N LYS A 381 27.05 24.63 8.40
CA LYS A 381 26.63 25.58 7.37
C LYS A 381 26.58 24.88 6.00
N GLY A 382 25.48 25.06 5.28
CA GLY A 382 25.32 24.52 3.91
C GLY A 382 24.84 23.07 3.81
N TYR A 383 24.60 22.36 4.93
CA TYR A 383 23.99 21.03 4.91
C TYR A 383 22.45 21.12 4.93
N ASP A 384 21.80 20.22 4.18
CA ASP A 384 20.35 20.12 4.03
C ASP A 384 19.70 19.23 5.11
N GLY A 385 20.48 18.33 5.72
CA GLY A 385 20.03 17.43 6.79
C GLY A 385 21.18 16.77 7.53
N ILE A 386 20.84 16.05 8.60
CA ILE A 386 21.81 15.38 9.47
C ILE A 386 21.52 13.89 9.54
N PHE A 387 22.56 13.09 9.42
CA PHE A 387 22.54 11.66 9.72
C PHE A 387 23.23 11.44 11.06
N PHE A 388 22.46 11.04 12.07
CA PHE A 388 23.02 10.64 13.37
C PHE A 388 23.32 9.15 13.40
N ILE A 389 24.51 8.82 13.92
CA ILE A 389 24.90 7.44 14.18
C ILE A 389 25.14 7.33 15.68
N TYR A 390 24.40 6.50 16.39
CA TYR A 390 24.62 6.32 17.83
C TYR A 390 25.45 5.08 18.11
N ALA A 391 26.38 5.18 19.07
CA ALA A 391 27.31 4.12 19.42
C ALA A 391 26.63 2.84 19.90
N GLY A 392 27.25 1.71 19.54
CA GLY A 392 26.80 0.37 19.92
C GLY A 392 25.74 -0.21 19.00
N ASP A 393 25.27 -1.41 19.37
CA ASP A 393 24.21 -2.13 18.65
C ASP A 393 22.82 -1.55 18.95
N ARG A 394 21.83 -1.99 18.19
CA ARG A 394 20.42 -1.61 18.27
C ARG A 394 19.92 -1.62 19.71
N ALA A 395 19.47 -0.46 20.18
CA ALA A 395 18.88 -0.36 21.51
C ALA A 395 17.52 -1.08 21.56
N LYS A 396 17.28 -1.85 22.63
CA LYS A 396 15.98 -2.48 22.91
C LYS A 396 14.98 -1.43 23.40
N THR A 397 14.38 -0.69 22.47
CA THR A 397 13.34 0.31 22.75
C THR A 397 12.07 -0.01 21.97
N ASN A 398 10.92 0.41 22.50
CA ASN A 398 9.65 0.29 21.79
C ASN A 398 9.70 1.00 20.42
N ARG A 399 8.90 0.52 19.47
CA ARG A 399 8.73 1.15 18.16
C ARG A 399 8.28 2.61 18.36
N GLY A 400 8.99 3.54 17.72
CA GLY A 400 8.77 4.98 17.92
C GLY A 400 9.62 5.61 19.04
N GLY A 401 10.51 4.86 19.68
CA GLY A 401 11.59 5.39 20.53
C GLY A 401 12.63 6.20 19.74
N LEU A 402 13.56 6.89 20.41
CA LEU A 402 14.60 7.66 19.72
C LEU A 402 15.61 6.73 19.01
N PHE A 403 16.01 5.67 19.70
CA PHE A 403 17.06 4.77 19.20
C PHE A 403 16.53 3.69 18.25
N TRP A 404 15.22 3.66 18.00
CA TRP A 404 14.69 2.94 16.85
C TRP A 404 15.05 3.73 15.58
N PRO A 405 15.58 3.11 14.52
CA PRO A 405 15.86 3.81 13.27
C PRO A 405 14.63 4.56 12.76
N HIS A 406 14.77 5.86 12.54
CA HIS A 406 13.69 6.70 12.06
C HIS A 406 14.23 8.02 11.49
N LYS A 407 13.40 8.69 10.69
CA LYS A 407 13.54 10.13 10.43
C LYS A 407 12.74 10.98 11.42
N GLY A 408 13.21 12.20 11.63
CA GLY A 408 12.51 13.20 12.42
C GLY A 408 12.95 14.61 12.08
N TYR A 409 12.47 15.55 12.88
CA TYR A 409 13.04 16.89 12.94
C TYR A 409 13.17 17.32 14.40
N PHE A 410 14.08 18.23 14.66
CA PHE A 410 14.23 18.88 15.97
C PHE A 410 14.70 20.31 15.78
N PHE A 411 14.54 21.12 16.82
CA PHE A 411 15.04 22.48 16.85
C PHE A 411 16.31 22.53 17.68
N HIS A 412 17.32 23.22 17.18
CA HIS A 412 18.55 23.49 17.88
C HIS A 412 19.01 24.91 17.56
N GLN A 413 19.19 25.74 18.60
CA GLN A 413 19.54 27.16 18.47
C GLN A 413 18.60 27.92 17.49
N GLY A 414 17.29 27.70 17.61
CA GLY A 414 16.28 28.34 16.75
C GLY A 414 16.17 27.80 15.32
N LYS A 415 17.12 26.95 14.87
CA LYS A 415 17.08 26.32 13.55
C LYS A 415 16.40 24.95 13.60
N ARG A 416 15.51 24.70 12.64
CA ARG A 416 14.94 23.36 12.41
C ARG A 416 15.91 22.50 11.60
N TRP A 417 16.23 21.33 12.13
CA TRP A 417 17.01 20.31 11.45
C TRP A 417 16.15 19.08 11.15
N ASN A 418 16.13 18.66 9.89
CA ASN A 418 15.64 17.33 9.55
C ASN A 418 16.79 16.35 9.75
N TYR A 419 16.49 15.19 10.32
CA TYR A 419 17.48 14.16 10.57
C TYR A 419 16.91 12.77 10.34
N PHE A 420 17.82 11.81 10.19
CA PHE A 420 17.53 10.43 10.48
C PHE A 420 18.63 9.86 11.37
N ILE A 421 18.32 8.78 12.08
CA ILE A 421 19.21 8.19 13.07
C ILE A 421 19.24 6.67 12.92
N VAL A 422 20.43 6.07 13.01
CA VAL A 422 20.62 4.60 13.01
C VAL A 422 21.69 4.20 14.05
N PRO A 423 21.70 2.94 14.54
CA PRO A 423 22.83 2.45 15.34
C PRO A 423 24.11 2.38 14.51
N GLU A 424 25.25 2.50 15.17
CA GLU A 424 26.56 2.15 14.59
C GLU A 424 26.61 0.66 14.24
N GLY A 425 26.00 -0.18 15.07
CA GLY A 425 25.87 -1.63 14.91
C GLY A 425 26.80 -2.45 15.82
N GLY A 426 27.57 -1.79 16.70
CA GLY A 426 28.40 -2.46 17.70
C GLY A 426 29.55 -3.23 17.07
N GLU A 427 29.58 -4.55 17.23
CA GLU A 427 30.61 -5.41 16.61
C GLU A 427 30.58 -5.37 15.08
N ARG A 428 29.42 -5.07 14.51
CA ARG A 428 29.16 -5.10 13.06
C ARG A 428 28.67 -3.75 12.61
N MET A 429 29.37 -3.10 11.68
CA MET A 429 28.86 -1.89 11.04
C MET A 429 27.44 -2.08 10.45
N THR A 430 26.52 -1.18 10.76
CA THR A 430 25.15 -1.19 10.22
C THR A 430 25.17 -1.19 8.70
N ASP A 431 24.36 -2.06 8.10
CA ASP A 431 24.32 -2.21 6.65
C ASP A 431 23.57 -1.08 5.94
N ASN A 432 23.82 -0.97 4.64
CA ASN A 432 23.33 0.13 3.83
C ASN A 432 21.81 0.08 3.59
N SER A 433 21.13 -1.06 3.81
CA SER A 433 19.69 -1.19 3.53
C SER A 433 18.85 -0.31 4.45
N VAL A 434 19.16 -0.29 5.76
CA VAL A 434 18.47 0.57 6.73
C VAL A 434 18.75 2.04 6.44
N ILE A 435 20.00 2.38 6.13
CA ILE A 435 20.42 3.76 5.85
C ILE A 435 19.70 4.30 4.60
N CYS A 436 19.63 3.51 3.53
CA CYS A 436 18.91 3.87 2.30
C CYS A 436 17.40 4.04 2.54
N HIS A 437 16.78 3.19 3.36
CA HIS A 437 15.37 3.32 3.71
C HIS A 437 15.10 4.65 4.44
N GLU A 438 15.86 4.95 5.50
CA GLU A 438 15.68 6.16 6.30
C GLU A 438 15.98 7.43 5.50
N PHE A 439 17.00 7.40 4.63
CA PHE A 439 17.27 8.51 3.73
C PHE A 439 16.14 8.70 2.70
N GLY A 440 15.45 7.64 2.28
CA GLY A 440 14.25 7.73 1.45
C GLY A 440 13.17 8.61 2.08
N HIS A 441 12.99 8.53 3.40
CA HIS A 441 12.11 9.43 4.12
C HIS A 441 12.59 10.88 4.16
N MET A 442 13.91 11.12 4.19
CA MET A 442 14.49 12.48 4.07
C MET A 442 14.12 13.13 2.74
N LEU A 443 13.93 12.33 1.69
CA LEU A 443 13.47 12.79 0.37
C LEU A 443 11.94 12.98 0.28
N GLY A 444 11.20 12.60 1.32
CA GLY A 444 9.75 12.77 1.40
C GLY A 444 8.93 11.54 1.00
N LEU A 445 9.52 10.35 0.94
CA LEU A 445 8.78 9.12 0.70
C LEU A 445 8.11 8.56 1.98
N PRO A 446 6.90 7.97 1.87
CA PRO A 446 6.25 7.23 2.95
C PRO A 446 6.84 5.84 3.15
N ASP A 447 6.51 5.23 4.29
CA ASP A 447 6.50 3.78 4.45
C ASP A 447 5.42 3.13 3.58
N LEU A 448 5.78 2.03 2.91
CA LEU A 448 4.89 1.25 2.05
C LEU A 448 4.69 -0.19 2.54
N TYR A 449 5.09 -0.52 3.77
CA TYR A 449 4.86 -1.85 4.35
C TYR A 449 3.41 -2.09 4.75
N ALA A 450 3.02 -3.37 4.78
CA ALA A 450 1.78 -3.82 5.36
C ALA A 450 1.69 -3.39 6.83
N ARG A 451 0.58 -2.75 7.22
CA ARG A 451 0.27 -2.48 8.62
C ARG A 451 -0.85 -3.41 9.04
N PRO A 452 -0.63 -4.35 9.97
CA PRO A 452 -1.67 -5.27 10.46
C PRO A 452 -2.91 -4.53 10.97
N GLU A 453 -2.73 -3.30 11.43
CA GLU A 453 -3.78 -2.43 11.94
C GLU A 453 -4.64 -1.79 10.82
N ASN A 454 -4.24 -1.96 9.55
CA ASN A 454 -4.94 -1.48 8.36
C ASN A 454 -5.36 -2.67 7.46
N PRO A 455 -6.59 -3.22 7.64
CA PRO A 455 -7.15 -4.23 6.74
C PRO A 455 -7.05 -3.77 5.27
N GLY A 456 -6.57 -4.66 4.39
CA GLY A 456 -6.34 -4.35 2.96
C GLY A 456 -5.00 -3.68 2.63
N SER A 457 -4.03 -3.67 3.55
CA SER A 457 -2.65 -3.25 3.27
C SER A 457 -1.74 -4.46 3.07
N GLU A 458 -1.62 -4.94 1.83
CA GLU A 458 -0.71 -6.05 1.49
C GLU A 458 0.78 -5.62 1.53
N GLY A 459 1.03 -4.31 1.42
CA GLY A 459 2.39 -3.74 1.45
C GLY A 459 3.16 -3.98 0.16
N ALA A 460 4.19 -3.18 -0.11
CA ALA A 460 5.01 -3.33 -1.32
C ALA A 460 6.06 -4.46 -1.23
N GLY A 461 6.10 -5.20 -0.10
CA GLY A 461 6.98 -6.35 0.12
C GLY A 461 8.46 -6.04 -0.13
N LEU A 462 9.19 -7.02 -0.69
CA LEU A 462 10.60 -6.89 -1.09
C LEU A 462 10.79 -6.15 -2.42
N TRP A 463 9.72 -5.60 -3.02
CA TRP A 463 9.76 -4.93 -4.32
C TRP A 463 9.98 -3.42 -4.25
N CYS A 464 9.95 -2.85 -3.04
CA CYS A 464 10.27 -1.45 -2.81
C CYS A 464 11.05 -1.30 -1.51
N ALA A 465 12.20 -0.61 -1.56
CA ALA A 465 12.99 -0.32 -0.35
C ALA A 465 12.25 0.55 0.68
N MET A 466 11.15 1.21 0.33
CA MET A 466 10.27 1.87 1.30
C MET A 466 9.32 0.91 2.04
N SER A 467 9.39 -0.40 1.78
CA SER A 467 8.61 -1.44 2.45
C SER A 467 9.53 -2.38 3.23
N ASN A 468 9.60 -3.66 2.87
CA ASN A 468 10.41 -4.65 3.58
C ASN A 468 11.78 -4.69 2.93
N GLN A 469 12.84 -4.55 3.72
CA GLN A 469 14.21 -4.53 3.19
C GLN A 469 14.65 -5.93 2.77
N THR A 470 15.36 -6.03 1.65
CA THR A 470 16.19 -7.20 1.35
C THR A 470 17.34 -7.27 2.36
N GLY A 471 17.47 -8.42 3.03
CA GLY A 471 18.53 -8.63 4.01
C GLY A 471 19.93 -8.61 3.38
N GLY A 472 20.96 -8.42 4.22
CA GLY A 472 22.35 -8.57 3.80
C GLY A 472 23.00 -7.33 3.16
N GLY A 473 22.42 -6.13 3.33
CA GLY A 473 23.08 -4.87 2.95
C GLY A 473 23.07 -4.51 1.47
N ARG A 474 22.25 -5.19 0.66
CA ARG A 474 21.95 -4.80 -0.72
C ARG A 474 20.49 -4.35 -0.82
N PRO A 475 20.18 -3.06 -0.62
CA PRO A 475 18.81 -2.56 -0.75
C PRO A 475 18.30 -2.70 -2.17
N GLN A 476 17.09 -3.19 -2.35
CA GLN A 476 16.39 -3.18 -3.64
C GLN A 476 16.02 -1.74 -4.08
N HIS A 477 15.67 -1.50 -5.34
CA HIS A 477 15.22 -0.18 -5.76
C HIS A 477 13.86 0.20 -5.16
N PHE A 478 13.58 1.51 -5.17
CA PHE A 478 12.23 2.03 -4.99
C PHE A 478 11.29 1.61 -6.13
N SER A 479 9.99 1.55 -5.83
CA SER A 479 8.95 1.30 -6.83
C SER A 479 8.87 2.45 -7.84
N ALA A 480 8.33 2.18 -9.02
CA ALA A 480 8.04 3.23 -10.02
C ALA A 480 7.25 4.40 -9.44
N TRP A 481 6.27 4.14 -8.55
CA TRP A 481 5.50 5.18 -7.87
C TRP A 481 6.40 6.12 -7.05
N SER A 482 7.32 5.57 -6.27
CA SER A 482 8.27 6.36 -5.47
C SER A 482 9.22 7.16 -6.36
N LYS A 483 9.72 6.56 -7.45
CA LYS A 483 10.59 7.26 -8.41
C LYS A 483 9.86 8.39 -9.14
N GLU A 484 8.59 8.21 -9.48
CA GLU A 484 7.74 9.25 -10.08
C GLU A 484 7.50 10.39 -9.08
N ARG A 485 7.16 10.07 -7.82
CA ARG A 485 6.97 11.05 -6.74
C ARG A 485 8.20 11.94 -6.56
N LEU A 486 9.39 11.37 -6.66
CA LEU A 486 10.66 12.10 -6.59
C LEU A 486 11.02 12.85 -7.88
N GLY A 487 10.32 12.61 -9.00
CA GLY A 487 10.60 13.21 -10.30
C GLY A 487 11.79 12.58 -11.03
N TRP A 488 12.18 11.37 -10.64
CA TRP A 488 13.29 10.67 -11.27
C TRP A 488 12.89 10.00 -12.58
N ILE A 489 11.65 9.54 -12.67
CA ILE A 489 11.05 9.01 -13.89
C ILE A 489 9.87 9.86 -14.34
N THR A 490 9.51 9.74 -15.61
CA THR A 490 8.31 10.33 -16.19
C THR A 490 7.60 9.25 -17.01
N PRO A 491 6.57 8.61 -16.45
CA PRO A 491 5.86 7.54 -17.15
C PRO A 491 5.15 8.06 -18.41
N ALA A 492 5.09 7.25 -19.46
CA ALA A 492 4.24 7.51 -20.62
C ALA A 492 2.78 7.21 -20.27
N LEU A 493 1.90 8.21 -20.42
CA LEU A 493 0.48 8.09 -20.10
C LEU A 493 -0.25 7.38 -21.23
N ILE A 494 -1.00 6.33 -20.90
CA ILE A 494 -1.70 5.49 -21.87
C ILE A 494 -3.20 5.48 -21.56
N ASP A 495 -3.99 5.72 -22.59
CA ASP A 495 -5.43 5.49 -22.59
C ASP A 495 -5.69 4.00 -22.89
N PRO A 496 -6.28 3.24 -21.96
CA PRO A 496 -6.52 1.81 -22.16
C PRO A 496 -7.55 1.49 -23.26
N THR A 497 -8.34 2.47 -23.72
CA THR A 497 -9.32 2.28 -24.80
C THR A 497 -8.67 2.27 -26.19
N ILE A 498 -7.45 2.81 -26.30
CA ILE A 498 -6.70 2.85 -27.56
C ILE A 498 -5.87 1.57 -27.70
N LYS A 499 -6.30 0.72 -28.63
CA LYS A 499 -5.62 -0.54 -28.94
C LYS A 499 -4.20 -0.30 -29.45
N GLN A 500 -3.20 -0.84 -28.76
CA GLN A 500 -1.81 -0.81 -29.22
C GLN A 500 -1.00 -1.98 -28.64
N LYS A 501 0.05 -2.37 -29.37
CA LYS A 501 1.04 -3.36 -28.94
C LYS A 501 2.26 -2.61 -28.39
N LEU A 502 2.71 -2.94 -27.19
CA LEU A 502 3.70 -2.18 -26.45
C LEU A 502 4.90 -3.03 -26.03
N ILE A 503 6.06 -2.40 -25.94
CA ILE A 503 7.31 -2.95 -25.42
C ILE A 503 7.77 -2.08 -24.26
N LEU A 504 8.03 -2.72 -23.12
CA LEU A 504 8.59 -2.09 -21.93
C LEU A 504 10.00 -2.64 -21.67
N ALA A 505 11.01 -1.78 -21.77
CA ALA A 505 12.37 -2.16 -21.40
C ALA A 505 12.55 -2.12 -19.87
N PRO A 506 13.61 -2.74 -19.34
CA PRO A 506 13.91 -2.66 -17.91
C PRO A 506 13.98 -1.21 -17.46
N ILE A 507 13.34 -0.86 -16.34
CA ILE A 507 13.34 0.51 -15.81
C ILE A 507 14.76 0.98 -15.48
N GLN A 508 15.68 0.06 -15.19
CA GLN A 508 17.09 0.39 -14.95
C GLN A 508 17.81 0.91 -16.21
N ALA A 509 17.25 0.72 -17.41
CA ALA A 509 17.85 1.17 -18.67
C ALA A 509 17.67 2.67 -18.92
N SER A 510 16.55 3.26 -18.49
CA SER A 510 16.25 4.68 -18.76
C SER A 510 15.14 5.22 -17.85
N PRO A 511 15.19 6.52 -17.46
CA PRO A 511 14.15 7.16 -16.65
C PRO A 511 12.80 7.30 -17.38
N LYS A 512 12.74 6.98 -18.67
CA LYS A 512 11.50 6.97 -19.45
C LYS A 512 10.74 5.65 -19.34
N GLU A 513 11.42 4.54 -19.01
CA GLU A 513 10.87 3.16 -19.11
C GLU A 513 9.84 2.83 -18.03
N CYS A 514 8.65 3.42 -18.18
CA CYS A 514 7.49 3.20 -17.32
C CYS A 514 6.22 3.62 -18.06
N TYR A 515 5.17 2.83 -17.99
CA TYR A 515 3.84 3.21 -18.50
C TYR A 515 2.90 3.54 -17.35
N LYS A 516 2.07 4.57 -17.51
CA LYS A 516 0.96 4.92 -16.63
C LYS A 516 -0.34 4.71 -17.38
N ILE A 517 -1.05 3.63 -17.08
CA ILE A 517 -2.33 3.29 -17.71
C ILE A 517 -3.46 3.92 -16.90
N LEU A 518 -4.21 4.84 -17.50
CA LEU A 518 -5.30 5.53 -16.83
C LEU A 518 -6.52 4.61 -16.72
N ALA A 519 -6.72 3.98 -15.55
CA ALA A 519 -7.97 3.28 -15.26
C ALA A 519 -9.15 4.27 -15.17
N ARG A 520 -8.86 5.54 -14.82
CA ARG A 520 -9.81 6.64 -14.84
C ARG A 520 -9.19 7.86 -15.55
N PRO A 521 -9.93 8.55 -16.46
CA PRO A 521 -9.40 9.65 -17.26
C PRO A 521 -8.83 10.84 -16.46
N ASP A 522 -9.31 11.04 -15.23
CA ASP A 522 -8.88 12.09 -14.30
C ASP A 522 -7.59 11.74 -13.53
N GLY A 523 -7.08 10.51 -13.69
CA GLY A 523 -5.89 10.02 -13.00
C GLY A 523 -6.10 9.69 -11.51
N SER A 524 -7.35 9.62 -11.03
CA SER A 524 -7.67 9.24 -9.64
C SER A 524 -7.34 7.77 -9.34
N GLU A 525 -7.44 6.91 -10.35
CA GLU A 525 -6.99 5.52 -10.34
C GLU A 525 -6.24 5.19 -11.63
N TYR A 526 -5.08 4.54 -11.49
CA TYR A 526 -4.23 4.16 -12.62
C TYR A 526 -3.34 2.97 -12.27
N PHE A 527 -2.73 2.37 -13.30
CA PHE A 527 -1.70 1.36 -13.15
C PHE A 527 -0.33 1.90 -13.59
N LEU A 528 0.72 1.64 -12.82
CA LEU A 528 2.10 1.85 -13.24
C LEU A 528 2.73 0.51 -13.60
N LEU A 529 3.30 0.43 -14.79
CA LEU A 529 4.00 -0.75 -15.28
C LEU A 529 5.49 -0.45 -15.29
N GLU A 530 6.26 -1.22 -14.51
CA GLU A 530 7.73 -1.20 -14.56
C GLU A 530 8.28 -2.60 -14.80
N ASN A 531 9.32 -2.72 -15.64
CA ASN A 531 10.02 -3.97 -15.83
C ASN A 531 11.30 -3.96 -15.00
N ARG A 532 11.44 -4.93 -14.07
CA ARG A 532 12.57 -5.04 -13.15
C ARG A 532 13.41 -6.26 -13.48
N GLN A 533 14.70 -6.07 -13.63
CA GLN A 533 15.68 -7.15 -13.84
C GLN A 533 16.61 -7.28 -12.63
N ARG A 534 17.13 -8.49 -12.36
CA ARG A 534 18.08 -8.74 -11.26
C ARG A 534 19.49 -8.19 -11.56
N LYS A 535 19.61 -6.87 -11.66
CA LYS A 535 20.86 -6.16 -11.97
C LYS A 535 21.11 -5.04 -10.96
N GLY A 536 22.38 -4.68 -10.76
CA GLY A 536 22.77 -3.65 -9.80
C GLY A 536 22.26 -3.97 -8.39
N PHE A 537 21.60 -2.99 -7.77
CA PHE A 537 21.00 -3.14 -6.45
C PHE A 537 19.80 -4.11 -6.40
N ASP A 538 19.16 -4.39 -7.54
CA ASP A 538 18.04 -5.35 -7.65
C ASP A 538 18.48 -6.81 -7.79
N GLN A 539 19.77 -7.11 -7.75
CA GLN A 539 20.26 -8.47 -7.93
C GLN A 539 19.70 -9.47 -6.90
N SER A 540 19.26 -8.99 -5.73
CA SER A 540 18.65 -9.80 -4.67
C SER A 540 17.12 -9.94 -4.77
N LEU A 541 16.47 -9.42 -5.83
CA LEU A 541 15.03 -9.56 -5.99
C LEU A 541 14.62 -11.03 -6.18
N PRO A 542 13.48 -11.46 -5.61
CA PRO A 542 13.02 -12.85 -5.69
C PRO A 542 12.53 -13.24 -7.09
N GLY A 543 12.27 -12.28 -7.99
CA GLY A 543 11.94 -12.51 -9.39
C GLY A 543 12.34 -11.33 -10.26
N GLU A 544 12.14 -11.46 -11.57
CA GLU A 544 12.32 -10.39 -12.55
C GLU A 544 11.13 -10.39 -13.51
N GLY A 545 10.83 -9.27 -14.17
CA GLY A 545 9.70 -9.12 -15.07
C GLY A 545 8.92 -7.82 -14.86
N MET A 546 7.72 -7.76 -15.41
CA MET A 546 6.84 -6.60 -15.29
C MET A 546 6.09 -6.62 -13.96
N LEU A 547 6.32 -5.61 -13.12
CA LEU A 547 5.48 -5.31 -11.97
C LEU A 547 4.33 -4.39 -12.41
N ILE A 548 3.13 -4.67 -11.93
CA ILE A 548 1.96 -3.82 -12.12
C ILE A 548 1.59 -3.24 -10.76
N TRP A 549 1.70 -1.92 -10.62
CA TRP A 549 1.27 -1.21 -9.42
C TRP A 549 -0.09 -0.56 -9.69
N ARG A 550 -1.13 -0.97 -8.98
CA ARG A 550 -2.35 -0.16 -8.90
C ARG A 550 -2.12 1.01 -7.99
N VAL A 551 -2.52 2.20 -8.41
CA VAL A 551 -2.51 3.39 -7.56
C VAL A 551 -3.92 3.94 -7.45
N VAL A 552 -4.46 3.94 -6.23
CA VAL A 552 -5.79 4.49 -5.92
C VAL A 552 -5.64 5.60 -4.91
N GLY A 553 -6.08 6.82 -5.22
CA GLY A 553 -5.99 7.93 -4.27
C GLY A 553 -4.55 8.18 -3.79
N ASN A 554 -3.58 8.00 -4.68
CA ASN A 554 -2.13 8.07 -4.41
C ASN A 554 -1.54 6.96 -3.51
N ARG A 555 -2.27 5.88 -3.27
CA ARG A 555 -1.76 4.71 -2.55
C ARG A 555 -1.34 3.64 -3.55
N PRO A 556 -0.04 3.27 -3.63
CA PRO A 556 0.40 2.16 -4.48
C PRO A 556 0.10 0.81 -3.81
N ILE A 557 -0.38 -0.13 -4.62
CA ILE A 557 -0.65 -1.53 -4.29
C ILE A 557 0.00 -2.37 -5.40
N LEU A 558 0.76 -3.40 -5.03
CA LEU A 558 1.40 -4.28 -6.01
C LEU A 558 0.43 -5.40 -6.40
N GLU A 559 0.21 -5.60 -7.69
CA GLU A 559 -0.63 -6.68 -8.22
C GLU A 559 0.24 -7.92 -8.47
N GLU A 560 -0.07 -9.03 -7.80
CA GLU A 560 0.76 -10.23 -7.78
C GLU A 560 0.33 -11.26 -8.83
N SER A 561 1.20 -11.58 -9.79
CA SER A 561 0.89 -12.44 -10.94
C SER A 561 0.54 -13.90 -10.60
N HIS A 562 0.69 -14.37 -9.36
CA HIS A 562 0.33 -15.75 -8.98
C HIS A 562 -1.17 -15.94 -8.73
N GLY A 563 -1.96 -14.86 -8.65
CA GLY A 563 -3.42 -14.95 -8.64
C GLY A 563 -4.04 -15.55 -7.36
N ILE A 564 -3.35 -15.48 -6.23
CA ILE A 564 -3.87 -15.94 -4.92
C ILE A 564 -4.45 -14.73 -4.19
N GLN A 565 -5.71 -14.82 -3.75
CA GLN A 565 -6.36 -13.76 -2.96
C GLN A 565 -6.10 -13.95 -1.46
N GLY A 566 -6.04 -12.83 -0.72
CA GLY A 566 -6.06 -12.82 0.74
C GLY A 566 -4.69 -12.73 1.43
N PRO A 567 -4.67 -12.57 2.77
CA PRO A 567 -3.49 -12.20 3.56
C PRO A 567 -2.33 -13.22 3.55
N ALA A 568 -2.54 -14.41 2.96
CA ALA A 568 -1.53 -15.43 2.78
C ALA A 568 -0.74 -15.30 1.46
N GLY A 569 -1.24 -14.57 0.45
CA GLY A 569 -0.61 -14.39 -0.86
C GLY A 569 0.85 -13.89 -0.84
N PRO A 570 1.19 -12.82 -0.10
CA PRO A 570 2.50 -12.15 -0.23
C PRO A 570 3.68 -12.93 0.40
N ARG A 571 3.49 -14.17 0.86
CA ARG A 571 4.54 -14.96 1.54
C ARG A 571 4.91 -16.27 0.86
N VAL A 572 4.22 -16.68 -0.20
CA VAL A 572 4.35 -18.06 -0.72
C VAL A 572 5.09 -18.14 -2.05
N PHE A 573 4.83 -17.22 -3.01
CA PHE A 573 5.40 -17.29 -4.37
C PHE A 573 6.01 -15.95 -4.81
N LEU A 574 7.01 -15.47 -4.08
CA LEU A 574 7.67 -14.20 -4.37
C LEU A 574 8.31 -14.14 -5.77
N ASP A 575 8.73 -15.26 -6.33
CA ASP A 575 9.26 -15.38 -7.70
C ASP A 575 8.17 -15.28 -8.78
N ALA A 576 6.91 -15.52 -8.41
CA ALA A 576 5.74 -15.45 -9.28
C ALA A 576 4.93 -14.15 -9.13
N VAL A 577 5.49 -13.12 -8.50
CA VAL A 577 4.88 -11.78 -8.44
C VAL A 577 4.95 -11.04 -9.78
N PRO A 578 6.11 -10.97 -10.49
CA PRO A 578 6.18 -10.27 -11.77
C PRO A 578 5.47 -11.02 -12.90
N PHE A 579 4.91 -10.26 -13.84
CA PHE A 579 4.36 -10.78 -15.08
C PHE A 579 5.45 -10.93 -16.18
N PRO A 580 5.31 -11.90 -17.09
CA PRO A 580 4.43 -13.04 -16.96
C PRO A 580 4.99 -14.04 -15.93
N SER A 581 4.10 -14.69 -15.18
CA SER A 581 4.41 -15.88 -14.39
C SER A 581 3.85 -17.13 -15.09
N PRO A 582 4.20 -18.36 -14.65
CA PRO A 582 3.55 -19.57 -15.14
C PRO A 582 2.02 -19.59 -14.94
N ALA A 583 1.54 -18.90 -13.90
CA ALA A 583 0.11 -18.83 -13.57
C ALA A 583 -0.63 -17.76 -14.38
N ASN A 584 0.05 -16.66 -14.72
CA ASN A 584 -0.63 -15.55 -15.37
C ASN A 584 0.26 -14.77 -16.34
N ASN A 585 -0.27 -14.52 -17.53
CA ASN A 585 0.33 -13.70 -18.59
C ASN A 585 -0.63 -12.61 -19.09
N ALA A 586 -1.67 -12.29 -18.31
CA ALA A 586 -2.65 -11.26 -18.59
C ALA A 586 -3.14 -10.58 -17.30
N PHE A 587 -3.51 -9.31 -17.41
CA PHE A 587 -4.10 -8.53 -16.35
C PHE A 587 -5.32 -7.78 -16.92
N THR A 588 -6.49 -8.32 -16.65
CA THR A 588 -7.77 -7.91 -17.24
C THR A 588 -8.87 -7.87 -16.19
N PRO A 589 -10.08 -7.37 -16.51
CA PRO A 589 -11.20 -7.39 -15.58
C PRO A 589 -11.66 -8.81 -15.21
N TYR A 590 -11.17 -9.84 -15.89
CA TYR A 590 -11.59 -11.23 -15.74
C TYR A 590 -10.50 -12.14 -15.16
N THR A 591 -9.27 -11.63 -14.97
CA THR A 591 -8.17 -12.40 -14.39
C THR A 591 -8.13 -12.24 -12.87
N THR A 592 -7.35 -13.10 -12.22
CA THR A 592 -6.86 -12.86 -10.85
C THR A 592 -5.34 -12.72 -10.91
N PRO A 593 -4.76 -11.58 -10.52
CA PRO A 593 -5.43 -10.37 -10.04
C PRO A 593 -6.22 -9.66 -11.17
N SER A 594 -7.21 -8.86 -10.77
CA SER A 594 -8.19 -8.25 -11.66
C SER A 594 -7.88 -6.78 -11.89
N SER A 595 -7.94 -6.30 -13.13
CA SER A 595 -7.75 -4.88 -13.47
C SER A 595 -8.96 -3.98 -13.20
N ARG A 596 -10.05 -4.52 -12.64
CA ARG A 596 -11.27 -3.74 -12.31
C ARG A 596 -10.93 -2.59 -11.36
N ALA A 597 -11.51 -1.42 -11.62
CA ALA A 597 -11.33 -0.24 -10.77
C ALA A 597 -11.84 -0.51 -9.35
N GLN A 598 -11.04 -0.18 -8.35
CA GLN A 598 -11.43 -0.33 -6.93
C GLN A 598 -12.42 0.75 -6.50
N LEU A 599 -12.42 1.90 -7.15
CA LEU A 599 -13.36 2.99 -6.86
C LEU A 599 -14.77 2.74 -7.41
N GLY A 600 -14.97 1.68 -8.21
CA GLY A 600 -16.20 1.47 -8.96
C GLY A 600 -16.29 2.44 -10.14
N GLY A 601 -16.81 1.95 -11.28
CA GLY A 601 -16.69 2.68 -12.55
C GLY A 601 -15.23 2.87 -12.99
N GLY A 602 -14.99 3.01 -14.28
CA GLY A 602 -13.64 3.12 -14.82
C GLY A 602 -13.52 2.46 -16.18
N LEU A 603 -12.42 2.75 -16.86
CA LEU A 603 -12.15 2.20 -18.17
C LEU A 603 -11.79 0.71 -18.06
N PRO A 604 -12.25 -0.12 -19.00
CA PRO A 604 -11.83 -1.51 -19.06
C PRO A 604 -10.34 -1.57 -19.41
N VAL A 605 -9.50 -1.97 -18.45
CA VAL A 605 -8.06 -2.12 -18.66
C VAL A 605 -7.74 -3.57 -19.02
N HIS A 606 -7.40 -3.82 -20.27
CA HIS A 606 -6.96 -5.13 -20.73
C HIS A 606 -5.48 -5.07 -21.06
N ILE A 607 -4.63 -5.65 -20.21
CA ILE A 607 -3.22 -5.88 -20.50
C ILE A 607 -3.07 -7.36 -20.82
N THR A 608 -2.87 -7.69 -22.08
CA THR A 608 -2.93 -9.06 -22.57
C THR A 608 -1.65 -9.47 -23.25
N ASN A 609 -1.47 -10.77 -23.42
CA ASN A 609 -0.36 -11.34 -24.19
C ASN A 609 1.01 -10.90 -23.67
N ILE A 610 1.17 -10.88 -22.35
CA ILE A 610 2.41 -10.44 -21.71
C ILE A 610 3.48 -11.52 -21.94
N ARG A 611 4.56 -11.15 -22.63
CA ARG A 611 5.64 -12.06 -23.02
C ARG A 611 7.00 -11.45 -22.70
N ARG A 612 7.89 -12.29 -22.15
CA ARG A 612 9.29 -11.93 -21.97
C ARG A 612 10.06 -12.13 -23.28
N LEU A 613 10.77 -11.09 -23.72
CA LEU A 613 11.71 -11.15 -24.83
C LEU A 613 13.09 -11.63 -24.35
N ARG A 614 13.90 -12.17 -25.25
CA ARG A 614 15.24 -12.74 -24.91
C ARG A 614 16.21 -11.72 -24.32
N ASP A 615 16.04 -10.44 -24.64
CA ASP A 615 16.85 -9.33 -24.15
C ASP A 615 16.35 -8.73 -22.82
N GLY A 616 15.35 -9.36 -22.19
CA GLY A 616 14.78 -8.93 -20.92
C GLY A 616 13.69 -7.85 -21.05
N ARG A 617 13.37 -7.36 -22.25
CA ARG A 617 12.19 -6.51 -22.48
C ARG A 617 10.89 -7.32 -22.35
N ILE A 618 9.79 -6.64 -22.06
CA ILE A 618 8.45 -7.26 -22.00
C ILE A 618 7.59 -6.70 -23.13
N ALA A 619 7.00 -7.59 -23.93
CA ALA A 619 6.03 -7.26 -24.96
C ALA A 619 4.62 -7.59 -24.46
N PHE A 620 3.65 -6.70 -24.70
CA PHE A 620 2.25 -6.90 -24.29
C PHE A 620 1.30 -6.09 -25.20
N GLN A 621 0.00 -6.27 -25.00
CA GLN A 621 -1.05 -5.60 -25.76
C GLN A 621 -2.00 -4.90 -24.80
N ILE A 622 -2.49 -3.72 -25.20
CA ILE A 622 -3.50 -2.98 -24.43
C ILE A 622 -4.77 -2.74 -25.24
N GLY A 623 -5.93 -2.84 -24.59
CA GLY A 623 -7.25 -2.60 -25.18
C GLY A 623 -7.82 -3.78 -25.98
N TYR A 624 -7.16 -4.94 -25.94
CA TYR A 624 -7.60 -6.16 -26.63
C TYR A 624 -8.30 -7.11 -25.65
N GLU A 625 -9.55 -7.47 -25.94
CA GLU A 625 -10.28 -8.54 -25.25
C GLU A 625 -9.83 -9.90 -25.80
N TYR A 626 -9.71 -10.90 -24.92
CA TYR A 626 -9.66 -12.30 -25.34
C TYR A 626 -11.10 -12.81 -25.41
N TYR A 627 -11.50 -13.34 -26.58
CA TYR A 627 -12.75 -14.09 -26.76
C TYR A 627 -12.54 -15.56 -26.46
#